data_AF-A0A8B6M4T4-F1
#
_entry.id   AF-A0A8B6M4T4-F1
#
_cell.length_a   1.000
_cell.length_b   1.000
_cell.length_c   1.000
_cell.angle_alpha   90.00
_cell.angle_beta   90.00
_cell.angle_gamma   90.00
#
_symmetry.space_group_name_H-M   'P 1'
#
loop_
_entity.id
_entity.type
_entity.pdbx_description
1 polymer ?
#
loop_
_entity_poly.entity_id
_entity_poly.type
_entity_poly.pdbx_seq_one_letter_code
_entity_poly.pdbx_strand_id
1 'polypeptide(L)'
;MRRRQFFSKTLAAAAGLSAGGFLPAAAQSTASAAPAVPEGPVTLYFEFRVADPEHEAAMAALTDCASAWRQAPGFLSLMLKQMSGDSTMVKNYPEAYKGVLAEAYLDGVRDHSQPYFYSLFVRFADYAQLQASQINEEFDRTVLPFLHAVKQTPTGFAKSTQLMSVYRGVLQTIAAGNRAGIYTTAAEMADFLRHPVEAPESNTLTVENHVMVADAGHIEWEKLVLPLLKVAQETHQPSDDPNGVGQPGSKSNRLYRKALSTEILRNALPDGDLRAYLMHGVWESVWDHENSHLDPRFQAAAGPVGAGVEIGPVEPFYLTRLLVKA
;
A
#
# COMPACT_ATOMS: atom_id res chain seq x y z
N MET A 1 10.58 20.80 2.03
CA MET A 1 9.44 21.67 1.63
C MET A 1 8.60 21.17 0.44
N ARG A 2 8.88 20.00 -0.20
CA ARG A 2 8.07 19.49 -1.34
C ARG A 2 7.00 18.43 -1.01
N ARG A 3 6.94 17.91 0.22
CA ARG A 3 5.95 16.88 0.64
C ARG A 3 4.53 17.42 0.82
N ARG A 4 4.37 18.74 1.05
CA ARG A 4 3.03 19.37 1.17
C ARG A 4 2.24 19.33 -0.15
N GLN A 5 2.91 19.27 -1.30
CA GLN A 5 2.24 19.29 -2.62
C GLN A 5 1.60 17.95 -3.02
N PHE A 6 1.94 16.84 -2.37
CA PHE A 6 1.32 15.53 -2.65
C PHE A 6 -0.15 15.47 -2.19
N PHE A 7 -0.51 16.17 -1.10
CA PHE A 7 -1.86 16.13 -0.52
C PHE A 7 -2.64 17.45 -0.60
N SER A 8 -1.99 18.59 -0.93
CA SER A 8 -2.69 19.88 -0.96
C SER A 8 -3.38 20.19 -2.30
N LYS A 9 -3.15 19.40 -3.37
CA LYS A 9 -3.84 19.59 -4.65
C LYS A 9 -5.27 19.04 -4.66
N THR A 10 -5.65 18.22 -3.70
CA THR A 10 -7.00 17.62 -3.60
C THR A 10 -8.04 18.53 -2.94
N LEU A 11 -7.62 19.59 -2.23
CA LEU A 11 -8.52 20.47 -1.45
C LEU A 11 -8.68 21.90 -1.99
N ALA A 12 -7.90 22.30 -3.01
CA ALA A 12 -7.90 23.67 -3.51
C ALA A 12 -8.74 23.90 -4.78
N ALA A 13 -9.54 22.91 -5.23
CA ALA A 13 -10.40 23.06 -6.40
C ALA A 13 -11.81 23.62 -6.09
N ALA A 14 -12.15 23.85 -4.80
CA ALA A 14 -13.51 24.19 -4.38
C ALA A 14 -13.69 25.57 -3.72
N ALA A 15 -12.68 26.45 -3.69
CA ALA A 15 -12.84 27.75 -3.04
C ALA A 15 -12.14 28.89 -3.80
N GLY A 16 -12.93 29.57 -4.63
CA GLY A 16 -12.81 31.02 -4.84
C GLY A 16 -11.90 31.46 -5.98
N LEU A 17 -12.50 31.68 -7.16
CA LEU A 17 -12.14 32.80 -8.04
C LEU A 17 -13.41 33.28 -8.76
N SER A 18 -14.21 34.08 -8.06
CA SER A 18 -15.19 34.97 -8.67
C SER A 18 -14.55 36.34 -8.91
N ALA A 19 -14.06 36.59 -10.13
CA ALA A 19 -14.02 37.92 -10.74
C ALA A 19 -13.44 37.84 -12.17
N GLY A 20 -14.26 38.20 -13.17
CA GLY A 20 -13.78 38.85 -14.39
C GLY A 20 -13.44 37.98 -15.60
N GLY A 21 -14.47 37.67 -16.40
CA GLY A 21 -14.44 38.00 -17.84
C GLY A 21 -13.64 37.11 -18.78
N PHE A 22 -14.08 35.86 -18.99
CA PHE A 22 -14.10 35.23 -20.32
C PHE A 22 -15.34 34.34 -20.39
N LEU A 23 -16.15 34.52 -21.43
CA LEU A 23 -17.34 33.69 -21.70
C LEU A 23 -16.90 32.23 -21.85
N PRO A 24 -17.49 31.26 -21.13
CA PRO A 24 -17.18 29.87 -21.36
C PRO A 24 -17.81 29.44 -22.68
N ALA A 25 -16.96 29.02 -23.63
CA ALA A 25 -17.38 28.14 -24.69
C ALA A 25 -18.10 26.95 -24.06
N ALA A 26 -19.26 26.58 -24.61
CA ALA A 26 -20.10 25.51 -24.10
C ALA A 26 -19.26 24.26 -23.83
N ALA A 27 -18.98 23.98 -22.55
CA ALA A 27 -18.43 22.71 -22.14
C ALA A 27 -19.48 21.66 -22.51
N GLN A 28 -19.16 20.84 -23.52
CA GLN A 28 -19.86 19.59 -23.73
C GLN A 28 -19.71 18.79 -22.44
N SER A 29 -20.78 18.80 -21.65
CA SER A 29 -21.00 17.85 -20.58
C SER A 29 -21.04 16.46 -21.22
N THR A 30 -19.88 15.83 -21.39
CA THR A 30 -19.82 14.38 -21.48
C THR A 30 -20.32 13.89 -20.13
N ALA A 31 -21.58 13.46 -20.09
CA ALA A 31 -22.14 12.76 -18.96
C ALA A 31 -21.14 11.66 -18.57
N SER A 32 -20.44 11.85 -17.44
CA SER A 32 -19.55 10.85 -16.89
C SER A 32 -20.41 9.61 -16.69
N ALA A 33 -20.11 8.54 -17.43
CA ALA A 33 -20.67 7.24 -17.14
C ALA A 33 -20.46 6.98 -15.64
N ALA A 34 -21.47 6.41 -14.97
CA ALA A 34 -21.28 5.96 -13.60
C ALA A 34 -20.03 5.07 -13.57
N PRO A 35 -19.11 5.29 -12.62
CA PRO A 35 -17.90 4.49 -12.57
C PRO A 35 -18.26 3.01 -12.52
N ALA A 36 -17.59 2.20 -13.34
CA ALA A 36 -17.82 0.77 -13.39
C ALA A 36 -17.58 0.15 -12.00
N VAL A 37 -18.48 -0.73 -11.57
CA VAL A 37 -18.31 -1.49 -10.33
C VAL A 37 -17.08 -2.39 -10.48
N PRO A 38 -16.11 -2.37 -9.54
CA PRO A 38 -14.93 -3.23 -9.62
C PRO A 38 -15.30 -4.70 -9.63
N GLU A 39 -14.65 -5.48 -10.49
CA GLU A 39 -14.84 -6.92 -10.59
C GLU A 39 -13.89 -7.69 -9.66
N GLY A 40 -14.37 -8.78 -9.06
CA GLY A 40 -13.57 -9.65 -8.20
C GLY A 40 -13.25 -9.05 -6.81
N PRO A 41 -12.24 -9.60 -6.12
CA PRO A 41 -11.91 -9.17 -4.77
C PRO A 41 -11.44 -7.71 -4.69
N VAL A 42 -11.97 -7.01 -3.70
CA VAL A 42 -11.65 -5.61 -3.42
C VAL A 42 -11.05 -5.45 -2.03
N THR A 43 -10.22 -4.42 -1.88
CA THR A 43 -9.62 -4.00 -0.62
C THR A 43 -10.04 -2.57 -0.34
N LEU A 44 -10.74 -2.33 0.77
CA LEU A 44 -10.81 -0.99 1.34
C LEU A 44 -9.49 -0.70 2.04
N TYR A 45 -8.79 0.31 1.56
CA TYR A 45 -7.43 0.64 1.96
C TYR A 45 -7.37 2.02 2.61
N PHE A 46 -6.62 2.11 3.71
CA PHE A 46 -6.36 3.37 4.42
C PHE A 46 -4.87 3.56 4.65
N GLU A 47 -4.37 4.78 4.51
CA GLU A 47 -3.12 5.20 5.15
C GLU A 47 -3.38 6.34 6.13
N PHE A 48 -2.88 6.21 7.36
CA PHE A 48 -3.08 7.20 8.39
C PHE A 48 -1.90 7.29 9.36
N ARG A 49 -1.94 8.33 10.18
CA ARG A 49 -0.93 8.61 11.20
C ARG A 49 -1.58 8.57 12.58
N VAL A 50 -0.84 8.09 13.57
CA VAL A 50 -1.25 8.10 14.97
C VAL A 50 -0.14 8.73 15.79
N ALA A 51 -0.46 9.77 16.55
CA ALA A 51 0.48 10.37 17.49
C ALA A 51 0.71 9.40 18.66
N ASP A 52 1.94 9.37 19.19
CA ASP A 52 2.33 8.42 20.25
C ASP A 52 1.41 8.42 21.48
N PRO A 53 0.96 9.56 22.04
CA PRO A 53 0.01 9.58 23.15
C PRO A 53 -1.38 9.00 22.84
N GLU A 54 -1.76 8.91 21.57
CA GLU A 54 -3.05 8.37 21.10
C GLU A 54 -2.94 6.90 20.65
N HIS A 55 -1.72 6.36 20.59
CA HIS A 55 -1.43 5.11 19.92
C HIS A 55 -2.20 3.92 20.50
N GLU A 56 -2.07 3.68 21.80
CA GLU A 56 -2.75 2.57 22.49
C GLU A 56 -4.27 2.63 22.32
N ALA A 57 -4.88 3.81 22.48
CA ALA A 57 -6.31 3.98 22.34
C ALA A 57 -6.80 3.74 20.89
N ALA A 58 -6.05 4.23 19.90
CA ALA A 58 -6.35 3.99 18.50
C ALA A 58 -6.23 2.50 18.12
N MET A 59 -5.19 1.82 18.61
CA MET A 59 -4.96 0.40 18.33
C MET A 59 -6.01 -0.49 19.00
N ALA A 60 -6.42 -0.17 20.23
CA ALA A 60 -7.53 -0.85 20.90
C ALA A 60 -8.84 -0.70 20.11
N ALA A 61 -9.21 0.54 19.75
CA ALA A 61 -10.42 0.80 18.97
C ALA A 61 -10.42 0.09 17.62
N LEU A 62 -9.27 0.05 16.93
CA LEU A 62 -9.14 -0.64 15.65
C LEU A 62 -9.23 -2.17 15.81
N THR A 63 -8.68 -2.73 16.88
CA THR A 63 -8.75 -4.18 17.18
C THR A 63 -10.19 -4.61 17.46
N ASP A 64 -10.95 -3.80 18.20
CA ASP A 64 -12.37 -4.02 18.46
C ASP A 64 -13.17 -3.96 17.15
N CYS A 65 -12.92 -2.96 16.31
CA CYS A 65 -13.56 -2.84 14.99
C CYS A 65 -13.24 -4.04 14.10
N ALA A 66 -11.97 -4.45 14.02
CA ALA A 66 -11.54 -5.58 13.21
C ALA A 66 -12.22 -6.89 13.65
N SER A 67 -12.41 -7.07 14.96
CA SER A 67 -13.13 -8.22 15.52
C SER A 67 -14.60 -8.24 15.12
N ALA A 68 -15.23 -7.09 14.97
CA ALA A 68 -16.60 -6.97 14.46
C ALA A 68 -16.67 -7.14 12.93
N TRP A 69 -15.81 -6.45 12.18
CA TRP A 69 -15.81 -6.44 10.71
C TRP A 69 -15.55 -7.81 10.11
N ARG A 70 -14.78 -8.69 10.78
CA ARG A 70 -14.52 -10.04 10.28
C ARG A 70 -15.80 -10.88 10.09
N GLN A 71 -16.88 -10.51 10.79
CA GLN A 71 -18.17 -11.20 10.70
C GLN A 71 -19.02 -10.71 9.52
N ALA A 72 -18.58 -9.67 8.80
CA ALA A 72 -19.30 -9.15 7.67
C ALA A 72 -19.34 -10.19 6.51
N PRO A 73 -20.47 -10.35 5.82
CA PRO A 73 -20.58 -11.26 4.69
C PRO A 73 -19.48 -11.02 3.64
N GLY A 74 -18.77 -12.10 3.32
CA GLY A 74 -17.67 -12.17 2.37
C GLY A 74 -16.46 -11.28 2.64
N PHE A 75 -16.27 -10.90 3.91
CA PHE A 75 -14.95 -10.60 4.45
C PHE A 75 -13.96 -11.73 4.12
N LEU A 76 -12.73 -11.38 3.73
CA LEU A 76 -11.65 -12.32 3.43
C LEU A 76 -10.55 -12.24 4.50
N SER A 77 -10.01 -11.05 4.69
CA SER A 77 -8.96 -10.77 5.67
C SER A 77 -8.82 -9.27 5.94
N LEU A 78 -8.19 -8.95 7.07
CA LEU A 78 -7.78 -7.60 7.43
C LEU A 78 -6.34 -7.62 7.91
N MET A 79 -5.53 -6.65 7.46
CA MET A 79 -4.18 -6.44 7.98
C MET A 79 -3.95 -4.98 8.33
N LEU A 80 -3.34 -4.76 9.48
CA LEU A 80 -2.76 -3.47 9.85
C LEU A 80 -1.24 -3.59 9.76
N LYS A 81 -0.62 -2.70 8.98
CA LYS A 81 0.82 -2.70 8.73
C LYS A 81 1.41 -1.37 9.19
N GLN A 82 2.41 -1.41 10.07
CA GLN A 82 3.14 -0.22 10.50
C GLN A 82 4.30 0.01 9.55
N MET A 83 4.41 1.20 8.97
CA MET A 83 5.59 1.57 8.17
C MET A 83 6.83 1.59 9.07
N SER A 84 7.86 0.84 8.69
CA SER A 84 9.10 0.66 9.43
C SER A 84 10.29 1.37 8.78
N GLY A 85 10.31 1.49 7.45
CA GLY A 85 11.45 2.01 6.70
C GLY A 85 11.11 2.41 5.27
N ASP A 86 12.14 2.67 4.45
CA ASP A 86 11.99 3.00 3.03
C ASP A 86 13.01 2.25 2.17
N SER A 87 12.57 1.69 1.03
CA SER A 87 13.48 1.05 0.09
C SER A 87 14.37 2.08 -0.60
N THR A 88 15.64 1.72 -0.76
CA THR A 88 16.60 2.52 -1.52
C THR A 88 16.90 1.90 -2.88
N MET A 89 16.79 0.58 -2.99
CA MET A 89 17.04 -0.14 -4.24
C MET A 89 15.87 -0.04 -5.22
N VAL A 90 14.66 0.30 -4.77
CA VAL A 90 13.55 0.70 -5.66
C VAL A 90 13.91 1.88 -6.56
N LYS A 91 14.78 2.77 -6.09
CA LYS A 91 15.25 3.95 -6.83
C LYS A 91 16.44 3.66 -7.73
N ASN A 92 16.94 2.42 -7.74
CA ASN A 92 18.19 2.03 -8.39
C ASN A 92 19.39 2.90 -7.94
N TYR A 93 19.40 3.35 -6.69
CA TYR A 93 20.60 3.98 -6.14
C TYR A 93 21.78 3.00 -6.14
N PRO A 94 23.03 3.50 -6.17
CA PRO A 94 24.20 2.64 -6.03
C PRO A 94 24.09 1.72 -4.81
N GLU A 95 24.59 0.48 -4.92
CA GLU A 95 24.47 -0.55 -3.87
C GLU A 95 25.01 -0.10 -2.49
N ALA A 96 25.91 0.88 -2.44
CA ALA A 96 26.37 1.49 -1.19
C ALA A 96 25.21 2.07 -0.32
N TYR A 97 24.08 2.43 -0.93
CA TYR A 97 22.89 2.93 -0.25
C TYR A 97 21.91 1.84 0.18
N LYS A 98 22.18 0.57 -0.15
CA LYS A 98 21.29 -0.56 0.12
C LYS A 98 20.83 -0.60 1.58
N GLY A 99 19.52 -0.54 1.80
CA GLY A 99 18.87 -0.65 3.11
C GLY A 99 19.23 0.45 4.11
N VAL A 100 19.80 1.59 3.71
CA VAL A 100 20.21 2.63 4.68
C VAL A 100 19.03 3.29 5.40
N LEU A 101 17.80 3.12 4.90
CA LEU A 101 16.56 3.60 5.51
C LEU A 101 15.65 2.46 6.02
N ALA A 102 16.19 1.24 6.21
CA ALA A 102 15.44 0.03 6.54
C ALA A 102 14.53 0.14 7.79
N GLU A 103 14.95 0.92 8.78
CA GLU A 103 14.23 1.10 10.07
C GLU A 103 13.97 2.58 10.40
N ALA A 104 14.16 3.48 9.43
CA ALA A 104 14.15 4.92 9.69
C ALA A 104 12.83 5.45 10.28
N TYR A 105 11.69 4.81 9.99
CA TYR A 105 10.41 5.18 10.61
C TYR A 105 10.26 4.60 12.01
N LEU A 106 10.80 3.41 12.29
CA LEU A 106 10.84 2.88 13.65
C LEU A 106 11.74 3.72 14.55
N ASP A 107 12.89 4.16 14.05
CA ASP A 107 13.78 5.08 14.75
C ASP A 107 13.09 6.43 14.99
N GLY A 108 12.37 6.95 13.98
CA GLY A 108 11.57 8.16 14.11
C GLY A 108 10.52 8.09 15.23
N VAL A 109 9.85 6.94 15.39
CA VAL A 109 8.91 6.67 16.47
C VAL A 109 9.64 6.60 17.83
N ARG A 110 10.75 5.85 17.90
CA ARG A 110 11.56 5.67 19.13
C ARG A 110 12.10 6.99 19.67
N ASP A 111 12.47 7.89 18.77
CA ASP A 111 12.99 9.22 19.08
C ASP A 111 11.89 10.28 19.24
N HIS A 112 10.61 9.87 19.18
CA HIS A 112 9.43 10.75 19.22
C HIS A 112 9.46 11.89 18.18
N SER A 113 10.19 11.70 17.08
CA SER A 113 10.34 12.69 16.00
C SER A 113 9.30 12.49 14.89
N GLN A 114 8.65 11.33 14.87
CA GLN A 114 7.64 10.94 13.90
C GLN A 114 6.44 10.26 14.58
N PRO A 115 5.22 10.41 14.03
CA PRO A 115 4.10 9.59 14.45
C PRO A 115 4.27 8.15 13.97
N TYR A 116 3.42 7.25 14.47
CA TYR A 116 3.21 5.95 13.83
C TYR A 116 2.51 6.17 12.50
N PHE A 117 2.95 5.46 11.47
CA PHE A 117 2.30 5.43 10.17
C PHE A 117 1.75 4.03 9.93
N TYR A 118 0.48 3.96 9.56
CA TYR A 118 -0.23 2.70 9.37
C TYR A 118 -0.90 2.64 8.00
N SER A 119 -0.77 1.48 7.36
CA SER A 119 -1.59 1.04 6.24
C SER A 119 -2.58 -0.02 6.73
N LEU A 120 -3.87 0.16 6.46
CA LEU A 120 -4.92 -0.80 6.80
C LEU A 120 -5.55 -1.34 5.52
N PHE A 121 -5.55 -2.66 5.40
CA PHE A 121 -6.17 -3.40 4.30
C PHE A 121 -7.36 -4.16 4.84
N VAL A 122 -8.56 -3.92 4.30
CA VAL A 122 -9.76 -4.68 4.65
C VAL A 122 -10.35 -5.29 3.38
N ARG A 123 -10.24 -6.61 3.25
CA ARG A 123 -10.47 -7.35 2.00
C ARG A 123 -11.83 -8.03 1.97
N PHE A 124 -12.54 -7.90 0.86
CA PHE A 124 -13.84 -8.51 0.59
C PHE A 124 -13.83 -9.27 -0.74
N ALA A 125 -14.72 -10.27 -0.83
CA ALA A 125 -14.89 -11.07 -2.04
C ALA A 125 -15.41 -10.23 -3.22
N ASP A 126 -16.20 -9.20 -2.95
CA ASP A 126 -16.72 -8.28 -3.96
C ASP A 126 -17.07 -6.89 -3.38
N TYR A 127 -17.28 -5.93 -4.28
CA TYR A 127 -17.56 -4.54 -3.94
C TYR A 127 -18.92 -4.34 -3.25
N ALA A 128 -19.94 -5.16 -3.57
CA ALA A 128 -21.26 -5.00 -2.99
C ALA A 128 -21.26 -5.34 -1.50
N GLN A 129 -20.57 -6.42 -1.13
CA GLN A 129 -20.36 -6.82 0.26
C GLN A 129 -19.53 -5.80 1.05
N LEU A 130 -18.48 -5.25 0.42
CA LEU A 130 -17.72 -4.15 1.02
C LEU A 130 -18.63 -2.94 1.33
N GLN A 131 -19.46 -2.52 0.37
CA GLN A 131 -20.37 -1.38 0.59
C GLN A 131 -21.39 -1.66 1.70
N ALA A 132 -21.93 -2.88 1.75
CA ALA A 132 -22.87 -3.30 2.79
C ALA A 132 -22.24 -3.35 4.20
N SER A 133 -20.91 -3.46 4.30
CA SER A 133 -20.20 -3.55 5.59
C SER A 133 -20.10 -2.23 6.37
N GLN A 134 -20.28 -1.08 5.70
CA GLN A 134 -20.22 0.26 6.31
C GLN A 134 -18.94 0.54 7.13
N ILE A 135 -17.80 -0.04 6.70
CA ILE A 135 -16.53 0.08 7.43
C ILE A 135 -16.01 1.52 7.48
N ASN A 136 -16.26 2.33 6.44
CA ASN A 136 -15.84 3.74 6.44
C ASN A 136 -16.53 4.51 7.57
N GLU A 137 -17.84 4.36 7.69
CA GLU A 137 -18.66 5.00 8.71
C GLU A 137 -18.25 4.53 10.11
N GLU A 138 -17.97 3.24 10.26
CA GLU A 138 -17.48 2.69 11.54
C GLU A 138 -16.12 3.26 11.90
N PHE A 139 -15.15 3.25 10.96
CA PHE A 139 -13.82 3.82 11.16
C PHE A 139 -13.89 5.30 11.56
N ASP A 140 -14.77 6.08 10.93
CA ASP A 140 -14.98 7.50 11.23
C ASP A 140 -15.53 7.72 12.63
N ARG A 141 -16.37 6.81 13.11
CA ARG A 141 -16.93 6.90 14.45
C ARG A 141 -15.95 6.47 15.53
N THR A 142 -15.11 5.46 15.27
CA THR A 142 -14.35 4.77 16.32
C THR A 142 -12.85 5.06 16.30
N VAL A 143 -12.22 5.12 15.12
CA VAL A 143 -10.76 5.25 14.98
C VAL A 143 -10.37 6.69 14.69
N LEU A 144 -11.08 7.36 13.78
CA LEU A 144 -10.79 8.74 13.37
C LEU A 144 -10.66 9.73 14.55
N PRO A 145 -11.43 9.64 15.66
CA PRO A 145 -11.29 10.56 16.80
C PRO A 145 -9.93 10.51 17.52
N PHE A 146 -9.09 9.51 17.25
CA PHE A 146 -7.74 9.40 17.79
C PHE A 146 -6.67 9.98 16.84
N LEU A 147 -7.04 10.37 15.62
CA LEU A 147 -6.08 10.75 14.57
C LEU A 147 -5.80 12.26 14.59
N HIS A 148 -5.36 12.78 15.74
CA HIS A 148 -4.98 14.18 15.91
C HIS A 148 -3.48 14.34 16.09
N ALA A 149 -2.91 15.42 15.57
CA ALA A 149 -1.55 15.79 15.94
C ALA A 149 -1.56 16.24 17.42
N VAL A 150 -0.46 15.99 18.12
CA VAL A 150 -0.33 16.39 19.53
C VAL A 150 0.81 17.36 19.70
N LYS A 151 0.67 18.26 20.67
CA LYS A 151 1.74 19.12 21.14
C LYS A 151 1.93 18.91 22.63
N GLN A 152 3.17 18.73 23.06
CA GLN A 152 3.52 18.68 24.47
C GLN A 152 3.25 20.03 25.15
N THR A 153 2.66 19.98 26.34
CA THR A 153 2.39 21.12 27.21
C THR A 153 2.99 20.85 28.60
N PRO A 154 3.11 21.86 29.48
CA PRO A 154 3.63 21.64 30.83
C PRO A 154 2.83 20.64 31.68
N THR A 155 1.57 20.37 31.32
CA THR A 155 0.65 19.51 32.08
C THR A 155 0.27 18.22 31.33
N GLY A 156 0.89 17.93 30.18
CA GLY A 156 0.59 16.73 29.38
C GLY A 156 0.65 17.00 27.88
N PHE A 157 -0.37 16.57 27.14
CA PHE A 157 -0.47 16.75 25.68
C PHE A 157 -1.78 17.44 25.32
N ALA A 158 -1.73 18.31 24.31
CA ALA A 158 -2.90 18.94 23.71
C ALA A 158 -3.06 18.47 22.27
N LYS A 159 -4.27 18.02 21.90
CA LYS A 159 -4.63 17.65 20.52
C LYS A 159 -4.78 18.89 19.64
N SER A 160 -4.41 18.77 18.37
CA SER A 160 -4.79 19.72 17.34
C SER A 160 -6.30 19.72 17.12
N THR A 161 -6.87 20.88 16.82
CA THR A 161 -8.28 21.00 16.45
C THR A 161 -8.59 20.35 15.11
N GLN A 162 -7.59 20.22 14.24
CA GLN A 162 -7.68 19.53 12.96
C GLN A 162 -7.25 18.08 13.08
N LEU A 163 -7.98 17.19 12.40
CA LEU A 163 -7.59 15.80 12.20
C LEU A 163 -6.36 15.72 11.28
N MET A 164 -5.50 14.75 11.54
CA MET A 164 -4.50 14.34 10.57
C MET A 164 -5.21 13.67 9.39
N SER A 165 -4.88 14.10 8.17
CA SER A 165 -5.45 13.53 6.96
C SER A 165 -5.22 12.02 6.88
N VAL A 166 -6.25 11.31 6.41
CA VAL A 166 -6.29 9.88 6.13
C VAL A 166 -6.45 9.71 4.62
N TYR A 167 -5.57 8.94 3.98
CA TYR A 167 -5.81 8.46 2.62
C TYR A 167 -6.78 7.29 2.68
N ARG A 168 -7.73 7.24 1.73
CA ARG A 168 -8.72 6.16 1.61
C ARG A 168 -8.97 5.87 0.15
N GLY A 169 -9.07 4.60 -0.20
CA GLY A 169 -9.41 4.16 -1.54
C GLY A 169 -9.92 2.73 -1.54
N VAL A 170 -10.56 2.36 -2.64
CA VAL A 170 -10.94 0.97 -2.90
C VAL A 170 -9.98 0.45 -3.95
N LEU A 171 -9.21 -0.58 -3.62
CA LEU A 171 -8.27 -1.20 -4.53
C LEU A 171 -8.86 -2.53 -5.04
N GLN A 172 -8.72 -2.79 -6.33
CA GLN A 172 -9.04 -4.07 -6.94
C GLN A 172 -7.75 -4.90 -7.03
N THR A 173 -7.84 -6.18 -6.67
CA THR A 173 -6.76 -7.14 -6.98
C THR A 173 -6.87 -7.52 -8.44
N ILE A 174 -5.85 -7.20 -9.26
CA ILE A 174 -5.87 -7.55 -10.69
C ILE A 174 -5.10 -8.85 -10.97
N ALA A 175 -4.12 -9.18 -10.13
CA ALA A 175 -3.44 -10.47 -10.10
C ALA A 175 -2.64 -10.59 -8.80
N ALA A 176 -2.37 -11.83 -8.40
CA ALA A 176 -1.51 -12.14 -7.27
C ALA A 176 -0.62 -13.34 -7.59
N GLY A 177 0.39 -13.58 -6.76
CA GLY A 177 1.28 -14.72 -6.89
C GLY A 177 2.03 -15.00 -5.59
N ASN A 178 2.52 -16.23 -5.49
CA ASN A 178 3.43 -16.67 -4.45
C ASN A 178 4.44 -17.66 -5.06
N ARG A 179 5.22 -18.33 -4.23
CA ARG A 179 6.23 -19.31 -4.68
C ARG A 179 5.63 -20.52 -5.42
N ALA A 180 4.33 -20.81 -5.26
CA ALA A 180 3.66 -21.96 -5.84
C ALA A 180 2.91 -21.64 -7.15
N GLY A 181 2.39 -20.43 -7.32
CA GLY A 181 1.52 -20.11 -8.45
C GLY A 181 1.32 -18.61 -8.68
N ILE A 182 0.71 -18.31 -9.84
CA ILE A 182 0.17 -16.99 -10.18
C ILE A 182 -1.35 -17.15 -10.33
N TYR A 183 -2.09 -16.22 -9.75
CA TYR A 183 -3.53 -16.27 -9.53
C TYR A 183 -4.18 -15.08 -10.23
N THR A 184 -5.09 -15.35 -11.17
CA THR A 184 -5.69 -14.31 -12.03
C THR A 184 -7.20 -14.39 -12.12
N THR A 185 -7.81 -15.50 -11.72
CA THR A 185 -9.27 -15.59 -11.63
C THR A 185 -9.77 -15.03 -10.29
N ALA A 186 -11.01 -14.53 -10.25
CA ALA A 186 -11.60 -14.00 -9.03
C ALA A 186 -11.61 -15.01 -7.87
N ALA A 187 -11.85 -16.29 -8.17
CA ALA A 187 -11.84 -17.36 -7.17
C ALA A 187 -10.44 -17.63 -6.60
N GLU A 188 -9.42 -17.71 -7.46
CA GLU A 188 -8.04 -17.90 -7.02
C GLU A 188 -7.52 -16.71 -6.23
N MET A 189 -7.83 -15.48 -6.68
CA MET A 189 -7.46 -14.26 -5.94
C MET A 189 -8.17 -14.22 -4.58
N ALA A 190 -9.45 -14.54 -4.51
CA ALA A 190 -10.16 -14.61 -3.22
C ALA A 190 -9.54 -15.65 -2.27
N ASP A 191 -9.14 -16.81 -2.79
CA ASP A 191 -8.46 -17.85 -2.01
C ASP A 191 -7.08 -17.38 -1.51
N PHE A 192 -6.26 -16.79 -2.38
CA PHE A 192 -4.99 -16.19 -2.02
C PHE A 192 -5.14 -15.17 -0.87
N LEU A 193 -6.16 -14.30 -0.95
CA LEU A 193 -6.40 -13.24 0.05
C LEU A 193 -6.97 -13.76 1.38
N ARG A 194 -7.50 -15.00 1.42
CA ARG A 194 -7.86 -15.69 2.68
C ARG A 194 -6.65 -16.30 3.39
N HIS A 195 -5.55 -16.50 2.67
CA HIS A 195 -4.35 -17.16 3.17
C HIS A 195 -3.12 -16.22 3.17
N PRO A 196 -3.18 -15.03 3.80
CA PRO A 196 -2.02 -14.16 3.92
C PRO A 196 -0.91 -14.84 4.71
N VAL A 197 0.34 -14.60 4.29
CA VAL A 197 1.57 -15.21 4.80
C VAL A 197 2.23 -14.38 5.89
N GLU A 198 1.81 -13.12 6.03
CA GLU A 198 2.40 -12.08 6.87
C GLU A 198 1.78 -11.99 8.28
N ALA A 199 1.50 -13.13 8.91
CA ALA A 199 1.09 -13.14 10.31
C ALA A 199 2.16 -12.46 11.19
N PRO A 200 1.78 -11.65 12.21
CA PRO A 200 2.75 -10.87 13.00
C PRO A 200 3.90 -11.71 13.58
N GLU A 201 3.61 -12.94 14.02
CA GLU A 201 4.58 -13.88 14.58
C GLU A 201 5.63 -14.37 13.58
N SER A 202 5.35 -14.28 12.27
CA SER A 202 6.28 -14.66 11.20
C SER A 202 7.37 -13.62 10.98
N ASN A 203 7.25 -12.41 11.55
CA ASN A 203 8.21 -11.30 11.40
C ASN A 203 8.60 -11.01 9.93
N THR A 204 7.63 -11.15 9.02
CA THR A 204 7.84 -10.84 7.60
C THR A 204 7.91 -9.34 7.38
N LEU A 205 8.58 -8.96 6.30
CA LEU A 205 8.59 -7.60 5.79
C LEU A 205 7.58 -7.44 4.66
N THR A 206 6.74 -6.42 4.73
CA THR A 206 5.92 -6.01 3.58
C THR A 206 6.58 -4.82 2.87
N VAL A 207 6.42 -4.77 1.55
CA VAL A 207 6.67 -3.58 0.73
C VAL A 207 5.40 -3.15 0.05
N GLU A 208 5.22 -1.84 -0.08
CA GLU A 208 4.09 -1.22 -0.76
C GLU A 208 4.64 -0.24 -1.81
N ASN A 209 4.88 -0.71 -3.04
CA ASN A 209 5.36 0.15 -4.12
C ASN A 209 4.22 0.98 -4.71
N HIS A 210 4.18 2.25 -4.32
CA HIS A 210 3.19 3.22 -4.77
C HIS A 210 3.62 3.87 -6.07
N VAL A 211 2.79 3.72 -7.11
CA VAL A 211 2.95 4.39 -8.40
C VAL A 211 1.63 4.96 -8.90
N MET A 212 1.71 6.00 -9.74
CA MET A 212 0.58 6.44 -10.56
C MET A 212 1.00 6.47 -12.03
N VAL A 213 0.09 6.03 -12.90
CA VAL A 213 0.26 5.99 -14.36
C VAL A 213 -0.88 6.76 -15.03
N ALA A 214 -0.75 7.10 -16.31
CA ALA A 214 -1.86 7.67 -17.08
C ALA A 214 -3.07 6.72 -17.09
N ASP A 215 -4.26 7.22 -16.72
CA ASP A 215 -5.48 6.40 -16.69
C ASP A 215 -5.85 5.90 -18.09
N ALA A 216 -5.67 6.71 -19.13
CA ALA A 216 -5.98 6.33 -20.50
C ALA A 216 -5.19 5.12 -21.02
N GLY A 217 -4.01 4.83 -20.44
CA GLY A 217 -3.12 3.75 -20.87
C GLY A 217 -2.96 2.61 -19.87
N HIS A 218 -3.67 2.65 -18.74
CA HIS A 218 -3.37 1.80 -17.60
C HIS A 218 -3.51 0.29 -17.91
N ILE A 219 -4.50 -0.10 -18.73
CA ILE A 219 -4.70 -1.50 -19.13
C ILE A 219 -3.52 -2.05 -19.96
N GLU A 220 -2.94 -1.23 -20.85
CA GLU A 220 -1.76 -1.65 -21.61
C GLU A 220 -0.53 -1.74 -20.71
N TRP A 221 -0.40 -0.82 -19.75
CA TRP A 221 0.65 -0.86 -18.74
C TRP A 221 0.54 -2.09 -17.83
N GLU A 222 -0.67 -2.52 -17.46
CA GLU A 222 -0.89 -3.75 -16.67
C GLU A 222 -0.27 -4.99 -17.35
N LYS A 223 -0.33 -5.08 -18.69
CA LYS A 223 0.31 -6.19 -19.43
C LYS A 223 1.84 -6.25 -19.23
N LEU A 224 2.46 -5.13 -18.86
CA LEU A 224 3.89 -5.06 -18.53
C LEU A 224 4.16 -5.41 -17.07
N VAL A 225 3.23 -5.11 -16.16
CA VAL A 225 3.35 -5.36 -14.72
C VAL A 225 3.14 -6.83 -14.38
N LEU A 226 2.14 -7.49 -14.98
CA LEU A 226 1.79 -8.88 -14.65
C LEU A 226 2.98 -9.86 -14.77
N PRO A 227 3.88 -9.76 -15.77
CA PRO A 227 5.11 -10.55 -15.83
C PRO A 227 6.04 -10.42 -14.62
N LEU A 228 5.98 -9.33 -13.83
CA LEU A 228 6.77 -9.22 -12.60
C LEU A 228 6.37 -10.27 -11.55
N LEU A 229 5.14 -10.78 -11.57
CA LEU A 229 4.72 -11.90 -10.71
C LEU A 229 5.52 -13.17 -11.04
N LYS A 230 5.85 -13.39 -12.33
CA LYS A 230 6.69 -14.52 -12.75
C LYS A 230 8.12 -14.36 -12.28
N VAL A 231 8.66 -13.14 -12.35
CA VAL A 231 9.99 -12.82 -11.80
C VAL A 231 10.02 -13.07 -10.29
N ALA A 232 9.02 -12.60 -9.55
CA ALA A 232 8.91 -12.84 -8.10
C ALA A 232 8.74 -14.32 -7.74
N GLN A 233 8.00 -15.08 -8.57
CA GLN A 233 7.81 -16.53 -8.40
C GLN A 233 9.09 -17.33 -8.63
N GLU A 234 9.93 -16.94 -9.60
CA GLU A 234 11.02 -17.78 -10.11
C GLU A 234 12.41 -17.36 -9.64
N THR A 235 12.63 -16.07 -9.40
CA THR A 235 14.00 -15.57 -9.19
C THR A 235 14.41 -15.60 -7.73
N HIS A 236 15.64 -16.07 -7.52
CA HIS A 236 16.37 -16.05 -6.25
C HIS A 236 17.87 -16.07 -6.52
N GLN A 237 18.65 -15.83 -5.47
CA GLN A 237 20.10 -15.99 -5.48
C GLN A 237 20.59 -16.82 -4.27
N PRO A 238 21.53 -17.75 -4.47
CA PRO A 238 22.09 -18.13 -5.76
C PRO A 238 21.07 -18.89 -6.62
N SER A 239 21.22 -18.87 -7.95
CA SER A 239 20.24 -19.49 -8.87
C SER A 239 20.21 -21.01 -8.81
N ASP A 240 21.26 -21.63 -8.28
CA ASP A 240 21.43 -23.08 -8.11
C ASP A 240 21.16 -23.55 -6.66
N ASP A 241 20.50 -22.72 -5.85
CA ASP A 241 20.08 -23.11 -4.50
C ASP A 241 19.27 -24.43 -4.54
N PRO A 242 19.69 -25.49 -3.82
CA PRO A 242 19.07 -26.81 -3.92
C PRO A 242 17.62 -26.86 -3.44
N ASN A 243 17.20 -25.90 -2.61
CA ASN A 243 15.82 -25.78 -2.15
C ASN A 243 14.94 -25.00 -3.13
N GLY A 244 15.53 -24.37 -4.17
CA GLY A 244 14.80 -23.56 -5.14
C GLY A 244 14.15 -22.32 -4.54
N VAL A 245 14.69 -21.83 -3.41
CA VAL A 245 14.16 -20.68 -2.67
C VAL A 245 15.16 -19.53 -2.65
N GLY A 246 16.47 -19.82 -2.63
CA GLY A 246 17.55 -18.85 -2.46
C GLY A 246 18.08 -18.82 -1.03
N GLN A 247 19.12 -18.00 -0.83
CA GLN A 247 19.77 -17.83 0.46
C GLN A 247 19.48 -16.45 1.05
N PRO A 248 19.52 -16.29 2.39
CA PRO A 248 19.22 -15.03 3.04
C PRO A 248 20.10 -13.87 2.54
N GLY A 249 19.44 -12.78 2.16
CA GLY A 249 20.11 -11.53 1.87
C GLY A 249 20.80 -10.93 3.10
N SER A 250 21.86 -10.18 2.84
CA SER A 250 22.49 -9.32 3.83
C SER A 250 23.03 -8.04 3.19
N LYS A 251 23.41 -7.07 4.01
CA LYS A 251 24.09 -5.85 3.56
C LYS A 251 25.34 -6.15 2.72
N SER A 252 26.07 -7.22 3.04
CA SER A 252 27.36 -7.57 2.45
C SER A 252 27.31 -8.58 1.30
N ASN A 253 26.13 -9.06 0.90
CA ASN A 253 25.98 -9.99 -0.22
C ASN A 253 24.89 -9.50 -1.20
N ARG A 254 24.72 -10.22 -2.32
CA ARG A 254 23.61 -10.04 -3.27
C ARG A 254 22.68 -11.26 -3.33
N LEU A 255 22.68 -12.07 -2.27
CA LEU A 255 21.80 -13.23 -2.17
C LEU A 255 20.39 -12.76 -1.80
N TYR A 256 19.38 -13.51 -2.20
CA TYR A 256 18.02 -13.27 -1.72
C TYR A 256 17.17 -14.52 -1.87
N ARG A 257 16.27 -14.70 -0.91
CA ARG A 257 15.16 -15.66 -1.01
C ARG A 257 14.04 -15.06 -1.87
N LYS A 258 13.30 -15.91 -2.58
CA LYS A 258 12.09 -15.53 -3.32
C LYS A 258 11.15 -14.67 -2.47
N ALA A 259 10.38 -13.78 -3.08
CA ALA A 259 9.24 -13.17 -2.38
C ALA A 259 8.33 -14.28 -1.81
N LEU A 260 7.75 -14.04 -0.64
CA LEU A 260 6.74 -14.92 -0.06
C LEU A 260 5.43 -14.78 -0.85
N SER A 261 5.06 -13.54 -1.18
CA SER A 261 3.91 -13.23 -2.02
C SER A 261 4.08 -11.90 -2.75
N THR A 262 3.30 -11.71 -3.82
CA THR A 262 3.19 -10.44 -4.56
C THR A 262 1.75 -10.28 -5.04
N GLU A 263 1.19 -9.09 -4.85
CA GLU A 263 -0.18 -8.72 -5.19
C GLU A 263 -0.14 -7.40 -5.97
N ILE A 264 -0.82 -7.32 -7.10
CA ILE A 264 -0.96 -6.09 -7.87
C ILE A 264 -2.35 -5.51 -7.61
N LEU A 265 -2.36 -4.34 -6.97
CA LEU A 265 -3.57 -3.63 -6.59
C LEU A 265 -3.73 -2.38 -7.46
N ARG A 266 -4.90 -2.19 -8.04
CA ARG A 266 -5.29 -1.01 -8.81
C ARG A 266 -6.34 -0.21 -8.05
N ASN A 267 -6.21 1.11 -7.93
CA ASN A 267 -7.29 1.95 -7.43
C ASN A 267 -8.54 1.80 -8.33
N ALA A 268 -9.69 1.49 -7.76
CA ALA A 268 -10.95 1.25 -8.48
C ALA A 268 -11.38 2.47 -9.28
N LEU A 269 -11.09 3.68 -8.78
CA LEU A 269 -11.43 4.95 -9.42
C LEU A 269 -10.17 5.72 -9.81
N PRO A 270 -10.19 6.47 -10.92
CA PRO A 270 -9.07 7.31 -11.30
C PRO A 270 -9.01 8.58 -10.43
N ASP A 271 -7.81 9.09 -10.26
CA ASP A 271 -7.51 10.36 -9.60
C ASP A 271 -7.28 11.42 -10.69
N GLY A 272 -8.36 11.88 -11.32
CA GLY A 272 -8.28 12.72 -12.53
C GLY A 272 -7.82 11.89 -13.73
N ASP A 273 -6.72 12.30 -14.37
CA ASP A 273 -6.15 11.58 -15.52
C ASP A 273 -5.14 10.49 -15.12
N LEU A 274 -5.05 10.17 -13.82
CA LEU A 274 -4.10 9.22 -13.26
C LEU A 274 -4.80 8.02 -12.64
N ARG A 275 -4.13 6.87 -12.69
CA ARG A 275 -4.53 5.64 -12.00
C ARG A 275 -3.46 5.26 -10.99
N ALA A 276 -3.83 5.19 -9.71
CA ALA A 276 -2.92 4.71 -8.66
C ALA A 276 -2.84 3.17 -8.64
N TYR A 277 -1.65 2.66 -8.39
CA TYR A 277 -1.36 1.25 -8.18
C TYR A 277 -0.50 1.05 -6.94
N LEU A 278 -0.64 -0.13 -6.37
CA LEU A 278 0.19 -0.62 -5.29
C LEU A 278 0.69 -2.02 -5.67
N MET A 279 2.01 -2.16 -5.86
CA MET A 279 2.62 -3.49 -5.90
C MET A 279 2.95 -3.87 -4.47
N HIS A 280 2.13 -4.75 -3.91
CA HIS A 280 2.24 -5.22 -2.53
C HIS A 280 3.03 -6.52 -2.50
N GLY A 281 4.19 -6.48 -1.86
CA GLY A 281 5.09 -7.63 -1.77
C GLY A 281 5.34 -8.03 -0.32
N VAL A 282 5.49 -9.33 -0.06
CA VAL A 282 5.91 -9.83 1.26
C VAL A 282 7.20 -10.62 1.13
N TRP A 283 8.13 -10.35 2.03
CA TRP A 283 9.50 -10.85 2.03
C TRP A 283 9.89 -11.38 3.41
N GLU A 284 10.90 -12.24 3.44
CA GLU A 284 11.47 -12.73 4.70
C GLU A 284 12.38 -11.68 5.37
N SER A 285 12.92 -10.70 4.62
CA SER A 285 13.75 -9.64 5.18
C SER A 285 13.91 -8.43 4.24
N VAL A 286 14.40 -7.32 4.81
CA VAL A 286 14.74 -6.10 4.04
C VAL A 286 15.81 -6.41 3.00
N TRP A 287 16.77 -7.26 3.35
CA TRP A 287 17.87 -7.57 2.46
C TRP A 287 17.46 -8.46 1.30
N ASP A 288 16.51 -9.38 1.49
CA ASP A 288 15.97 -10.16 0.37
C ASP A 288 15.29 -9.24 -0.64
N HIS A 289 14.47 -8.29 -0.17
CA HIS A 289 13.86 -7.27 -1.02
C HIS A 289 14.93 -6.43 -1.73
N GLU A 290 15.81 -5.76 -0.98
CA GLU A 290 16.78 -4.84 -1.55
C GLU A 290 17.73 -5.54 -2.54
N ASN A 291 18.15 -6.78 -2.27
CA ASN A 291 19.00 -7.54 -3.20
C ASN A 291 18.26 -8.01 -4.45
N SER A 292 16.94 -8.27 -4.37
CA SER A 292 16.15 -8.65 -5.55
C SER A 292 16.15 -7.55 -6.63
N HIS A 293 16.18 -6.28 -6.22
CA HIS A 293 16.26 -5.12 -7.12
C HIS A 293 17.62 -4.96 -7.83
N LEU A 294 18.65 -5.66 -7.34
CA LEU A 294 19.97 -5.70 -7.95
C LEU A 294 20.11 -6.85 -8.96
N ASP A 295 19.13 -7.75 -9.05
CA ASP A 295 19.16 -8.86 -9.99
C ASP A 295 18.89 -8.36 -11.43
N PRO A 296 19.78 -8.64 -12.40
CA PRO A 296 19.58 -8.22 -13.79
C PRO A 296 18.27 -8.73 -14.40
N ARG A 297 17.75 -9.88 -13.96
CA ARG A 297 16.49 -10.44 -14.41
C ARG A 297 15.31 -9.57 -13.98
N PHE A 298 15.34 -9.06 -12.74
CA PHE A 298 14.36 -8.10 -12.26
C PHE A 298 14.47 -6.77 -12.99
N GLN A 299 15.69 -6.22 -13.13
CA GLN A 299 15.91 -4.94 -13.80
C GLN A 299 15.44 -4.95 -15.26
N ALA A 300 15.67 -6.05 -15.98
CA ALA A 300 15.20 -6.22 -17.35
C ALA A 300 13.67 -6.21 -17.44
N ALA A 301 12.96 -6.81 -16.47
CA ALA A 301 11.51 -6.85 -16.45
C ALA A 301 10.87 -5.54 -15.92
N ALA A 302 11.50 -4.92 -14.92
CA ALA A 302 11.01 -3.69 -14.29
C ALA A 302 11.25 -2.43 -15.14
N GLY A 303 12.25 -2.42 -16.02
CA GLY A 303 12.56 -1.28 -16.89
C GLY A 303 11.35 -0.77 -17.70
N PRO A 304 10.69 -1.62 -18.50
CA PRO A 304 9.48 -1.24 -19.24
C PRO A 304 8.32 -0.79 -18.33
N VAL A 305 8.16 -1.41 -17.15
CA VAL A 305 7.13 -1.02 -16.18
C VAL A 305 7.38 0.39 -15.65
N GLY A 306 8.62 0.67 -15.24
CA GLY A 306 9.02 1.98 -14.71
C GLY A 306 8.90 3.11 -15.73
N ALA A 307 9.00 2.83 -17.03
CA ALA A 307 8.83 3.83 -18.08
C ALA A 307 7.40 4.37 -18.19
N GLY A 308 6.39 3.64 -17.71
CA GLY A 308 5.00 4.08 -17.69
C GLY A 308 4.57 4.83 -16.42
N VAL A 309 5.47 4.96 -15.44
CA VAL A 309 5.18 5.60 -14.14
C VAL A 309 5.35 7.11 -14.23
N GLU A 310 4.28 7.85 -13.93
CA GLU A 310 4.30 9.32 -13.91
C GLU A 310 4.61 9.88 -12.50
N ILE A 311 4.18 9.17 -11.46
CA ILE A 311 4.42 9.53 -10.06
C ILE A 311 4.88 8.29 -9.31
N GLY A 312 5.97 8.41 -8.54
CA GLY A 312 6.63 7.29 -7.86
C GLY A 312 7.89 6.83 -8.59
N PRO A 313 8.39 5.60 -8.36
CA PRO A 313 7.94 4.67 -7.32
C PRO A 313 8.30 5.17 -5.91
N VAL A 314 7.47 4.88 -4.92
CA VAL A 314 7.81 5.03 -3.48
C VAL A 314 7.45 3.70 -2.83
N GLU A 315 8.42 3.00 -2.28
CA GLU A 315 8.24 1.63 -1.78
C GLU A 315 8.73 1.51 -0.34
N PRO A 316 7.88 1.89 0.63
CA PRO A 316 8.24 1.80 2.02
C PRO A 316 8.22 0.35 2.51
N PHE A 317 8.92 0.13 3.62
CA PHE A 317 8.89 -1.12 4.35
C PHE A 317 7.84 -1.07 5.45
N TYR A 318 7.16 -2.19 5.69
CA TYR A 318 6.14 -2.30 6.74
C TYR A 318 6.26 -3.62 7.50
N LEU A 319 5.85 -3.58 8.77
CA LEU A 319 5.68 -4.75 9.62
C LEU A 319 4.19 -4.94 9.91
N THR A 320 3.67 -6.15 9.70
CA THR A 320 2.28 -6.47 10.05
C THR A 320 2.13 -6.49 11.58
N ARG A 321 1.19 -5.70 12.10
CA ARG A 321 0.90 -5.57 13.53
C ARG A 321 -0.39 -6.27 13.94
N LEU A 322 -1.35 -6.37 13.02
CA LEU A 322 -2.58 -7.12 13.21
C LEU A 322 -2.91 -7.85 11.93
N LEU A 323 -3.33 -9.11 12.07
CA LEU A 323 -3.91 -9.91 11.00
C LEU A 323 -5.18 -10.58 11.51
N VAL A 324 -6.29 -10.35 10.83
CA VAL A 324 -7.58 -11.00 11.09
C VAL A 324 -8.01 -11.73 9.83
N LYS A 325 -8.48 -12.97 10.00
CA LYS A 325 -9.03 -13.82 8.93
C LYS A 325 -10.52 -14.06 9.22
N ALA A 326 -11.27 -14.40 8.18
CA ALA A 326 -12.69 -14.80 8.29
C ALA A 326 -12.87 -15.97 9.28
#